data_AF-A0A534ZMF2-F1
#
_entry.id   AF-A0A534ZMF2-F1
#
_cell.length_a   1.000
_cell.length_b   1.000
_cell.length_c   1.000
_cell.angle_alpha   90.00
_cell.angle_beta   90.00
_cell.angle_gamma   90.00
#
_symmetry.space_group_name_H-M   'P 1'
#
loop_
_entity.id
_entity.type
_entity.pdbx_description
1 polymer ?
#
loop_
_entity_poly.entity_id
_entity_poly.type
_entity_poly.pdbx_seq_one_letter_code
_entity_poly.pdbx_strand_id
1 'polypeptide(L)'
;MTDCDDTLTTLLFRGALDPDVAAHLAACPRCRAESAAVEGLARTLAAAPVPAPPPALATRVLRAAEPLLARNARRAAWPTFARALAAALLPLPAILLLDFYLVRFAFGLLTAILPTALGAYLAFNYAATLALLLALTYAAIPIFVEHQVRLRRQESHA
;
A
#
# COMPACT_ATOMS: atom_id res chain seq x y z
N MET A 1 -25.87 3.88 10.84
CA MET A 1 -26.87 3.19 11.67
C MET A 1 -26.79 1.72 11.30
N THR A 2 -26.18 0.91 12.15
CA THR A 2 -26.24 -0.55 12.03
C THR A 2 -27.67 -0.98 12.33
N ASP A 3 -28.27 -1.74 11.41
CA ASP A 3 -29.60 -2.33 11.62
C ASP A 3 -29.50 -3.44 12.69
N CYS A 4 -30.60 -3.70 13.39
CA CYS A 4 -30.66 -4.77 14.39
C CYS A 4 -30.36 -6.13 13.75
N ASP A 5 -30.87 -6.37 12.53
CA ASP A 5 -30.63 -7.62 11.78
C ASP A 5 -29.17 -7.75 11.34
N ASP A 6 -28.51 -6.67 10.91
CA ASP A 6 -27.08 -6.66 10.58
C ASP A 6 -26.22 -6.99 11.81
N THR A 7 -26.63 -6.52 12.99
CA THR A 7 -25.91 -6.75 14.24
C THR A 7 -26.00 -8.22 14.67
N LEU A 8 -27.19 -8.82 14.58
CA LEU A 8 -27.43 -10.24 14.92
C LEU A 8 -26.77 -11.19 13.91
N THR A 9 -26.81 -10.86 12.61
CA THR A 9 -26.09 -11.65 11.59
C THR A 9 -24.58 -11.59 11.77
N THR A 10 -24.03 -10.44 12.15
CA THR A 10 -22.60 -10.31 12.45
C THR A 10 -22.21 -11.17 13.64
N LEU A 11 -23.02 -11.22 14.71
CA LEU A 11 -22.81 -12.12 15.85
C LEU A 11 -22.86 -13.60 15.46
N LEU A 12 -23.78 -13.97 14.57
CA LEU A 12 -23.93 -15.36 14.11
C LEU A 12 -22.71 -15.86 13.32
N PHE A 13 -22.13 -15.03 12.44
CA PHE A 13 -21.13 -15.48 11.46
C PHE A 13 -19.68 -15.11 11.77
N ARG A 14 -19.41 -14.00 12.47
CA ARG A 14 -18.03 -13.49 12.62
C ARG A 14 -17.39 -13.79 13.97
N GLY A 15 -18.15 -14.07 15.02
CA GLY A 15 -17.66 -14.48 16.34
C GLY A 15 -16.84 -13.44 17.13
N ALA A 16 -16.01 -12.63 16.47
CA ALA A 16 -15.30 -11.50 17.05
C ALA A 16 -16.19 -10.24 17.00
N LEU A 17 -16.46 -9.67 18.18
CA LEU A 17 -17.21 -8.43 18.31
C LEU A 17 -16.39 -7.25 17.77
N ASP A 18 -16.85 -6.71 16.64
CA ASP A 18 -16.49 -5.37 16.18
C ASP A 18 -16.92 -4.34 17.25
N PRO A 19 -16.12 -3.32 17.61
CA PRO A 19 -16.50 -2.26 18.54
C PRO A 19 -17.88 -1.65 18.27
N ASP A 20 -18.28 -1.53 16.99
CA ASP A 20 -19.59 -0.99 16.61
C ASP A 20 -20.75 -1.93 17.00
N VAL A 21 -20.53 -3.24 16.92
CA VAL A 21 -21.53 -4.26 17.31
C VAL A 21 -21.67 -4.30 18.84
N ALA A 22 -20.56 -4.17 19.57
CA ALA A 22 -20.58 -4.07 21.03
C ALA A 22 -21.34 -2.82 21.51
N ALA A 23 -21.12 -1.67 20.87
CA ALA A 23 -21.85 -0.44 21.17
C ALA A 23 -23.35 -0.57 20.90
N HIS A 24 -23.74 -1.22 19.79
CA HIS A 24 -25.15 -1.47 19.48
C HIS A 24 -25.82 -2.39 20.50
N LEU A 25 -25.17 -3.47 20.93
CA LEU A 25 -25.69 -4.38 21.97
C LEU A 25 -25.85 -3.69 23.34
N ALA A 26 -24.96 -2.75 23.65
CA ALA A 26 -25.07 -1.92 24.85
C ALA A 26 -26.26 -0.95 24.76
N ALA A 27 -26.63 -0.48 23.58
CA ALA A 27 -27.73 0.48 23.39
C ALA A 27 -29.11 -0.18 23.15
N CYS A 28 -29.18 -1.33 22.47
CA CYS A 28 -30.42 -1.95 22.03
C CYS A 28 -30.88 -3.09 22.95
N PRO A 29 -32.02 -2.95 23.67
CA PRO A 29 -32.50 -3.98 24.60
C PRO A 29 -32.96 -5.26 23.87
N ARG A 30 -33.46 -5.14 22.64
CA ARG A 30 -33.88 -6.29 21.82
C ARG A 30 -32.69 -7.16 21.44
N CYS A 31 -31.66 -6.57 20.83
CA CYS A 31 -30.46 -7.33 20.43
C CYS A 31 -29.73 -7.92 21.64
N ARG A 32 -29.76 -7.25 22.80
CA ARG A 32 -29.21 -7.79 24.05
C ARG A 32 -29.98 -9.02 24.57
N ALA A 33 -31.30 -9.03 24.43
CA ALA A 33 -32.11 -10.19 24.82
C ALA A 33 -31.90 -11.39 23.87
N GLU A 34 -31.68 -11.11 22.58
CA GLU A 34 -31.52 -12.14 21.54
C GLU A 34 -30.08 -12.67 21.41
N SER A 35 -29.06 -11.94 21.90
CA SER A 35 -27.64 -12.29 21.69
C SER A 35 -27.28 -13.68 22.20
N ALA A 36 -27.75 -14.08 23.39
CA ALA A 36 -27.48 -15.40 23.97
C ALA A 36 -28.06 -16.54 23.11
N ALA A 37 -29.23 -16.32 22.51
CA ALA A 37 -29.86 -17.29 21.61
C ALA A 37 -29.08 -17.40 20.29
N VAL A 38 -28.63 -16.28 19.72
CA VAL A 38 -27.82 -16.25 18.50
C VAL A 38 -26.45 -16.87 18.72
N GLU A 39 -25.79 -16.62 19.84
CA GLU A 39 -24.53 -17.27 20.22
C GLU A 39 -24.71 -18.78 20.47
N GLY A 40 -25.85 -19.18 21.04
CA GLY A 40 -26.23 -20.59 21.15
C GLY A 40 -26.37 -21.23 19.77
N LEU A 41 -27.06 -20.57 18.84
CA LEU A 41 -27.23 -21.01 17.47
C LEU A 41 -25.87 -21.12 16.74
N ALA A 42 -25.01 -20.11 16.85
CA ALA A 42 -23.67 -20.11 16.27
C ALA A 42 -22.85 -21.32 16.75
N ARG A 43 -22.88 -21.63 18.06
CA ARG A 43 -22.21 -22.81 18.62
C ARG A 43 -22.78 -24.12 18.08
N THR A 44 -24.11 -24.24 17.97
CA THR A 44 -24.73 -25.45 17.41
C THR A 44 -24.38 -25.66 15.94
N LEU A 45 -24.34 -24.59 15.14
CA LEU A 45 -23.93 -24.67 13.74
C LEU A 45 -22.45 -24.98 13.59
N ALA A 46 -21.60 -24.42 14.44
CA ALA A 46 -20.16 -24.71 14.44
C ALA A 46 -19.83 -26.14 14.88
N ALA A 47 -20.65 -26.73 15.76
CA ALA A 47 -20.51 -28.12 16.20
C ALA A 47 -21.05 -29.14 15.19
N ALA A 48 -21.77 -28.70 14.15
CA ALA A 48 -22.29 -29.59 13.13
C ALA A 48 -21.12 -30.23 12.35
N PRO A 49 -21.18 -31.54 12.06
CA PRO A 49 -20.12 -32.21 11.32
C PRO A 49 -20.03 -31.64 9.90
N VAL A 50 -18.92 -30.97 9.59
CA VAL A 50 -18.63 -30.48 8.24
C VAL A 50 -17.92 -31.59 7.48
N PRO A 51 -18.43 -32.04 6.33
CA PRO A 51 -17.73 -33.03 5.51
C PRO A 51 -16.38 -32.48 5.07
N ALA A 52 -15.36 -33.33 5.06
CA ALA A 52 -14.04 -32.93 4.61
C ALA A 52 -14.13 -32.38 3.17
N PRO A 53 -13.65 -31.15 2.92
CA PRO A 53 -13.72 -30.59 1.58
C PRO A 53 -12.84 -31.42 0.63
N PRO A 54 -13.22 -31.54 -0.65
CA PRO A 54 -12.36 -32.17 -1.65
C PRO A 54 -10.97 -31.51 -1.66
N PRO A 55 -9.87 -32.28 -1.82
CA PRO A 55 -8.52 -31.73 -1.73
C PRO A 55 -8.25 -30.63 -2.77
N ALA A 56 -8.94 -30.68 -3.92
CA ALA A 56 -8.85 -29.66 -4.97
C ALA A 56 -9.74 -28.42 -4.73
N LEU A 57 -10.61 -28.41 -3.72
CA LEU A 57 -11.54 -27.30 -3.48
C LEU A 57 -10.76 -26.01 -3.17
N ALA A 58 -9.79 -26.09 -2.24
CA ALA A 58 -9.00 -24.94 -1.82
C ALA A 58 -8.25 -24.30 -3.01
N THR A 59 -7.60 -25.12 -3.83
CA THR A 59 -6.84 -24.63 -4.99
C THR A 59 -7.77 -24.03 -6.05
N ARG A 60 -8.94 -24.61 -6.28
CA ARG A 60 -9.96 -24.08 -7.22
C ARG A 60 -10.55 -22.75 -6.74
N VAL A 61 -10.86 -22.65 -5.45
CA VAL A 61 -11.37 -21.40 -4.84
C VAL A 61 -10.32 -20.31 -4.92
N LEU A 62 -9.07 -20.61 -4.58
CA LEU A 62 -7.97 -19.64 -4.68
C LEU A 62 -7.73 -19.17 -6.12
N ARG A 63 -7.74 -20.08 -7.10
CA ARG A 63 -7.65 -19.70 -8.53
C ARG A 63 -8.82 -18.85 -8.98
N ALA A 64 -10.05 -19.19 -8.57
CA ALA A 64 -11.23 -18.39 -8.90
C ALA A 64 -11.19 -17.01 -8.23
N ALA A 65 -10.63 -16.92 -7.02
CA ALA A 65 -10.49 -15.68 -6.26
C ALA A 65 -9.25 -14.85 -6.67
N GLU A 66 -8.30 -15.42 -7.42
CA GLU A 66 -7.06 -14.76 -7.86
C GLU A 66 -7.28 -13.34 -8.43
N PRO A 67 -8.21 -13.09 -9.38
CA PRO A 67 -8.41 -11.73 -9.90
C PRO A 67 -8.89 -10.74 -8.84
N LEU A 68 -9.71 -11.19 -7.88
CA LEU A 68 -10.23 -10.36 -6.80
C LEU A 68 -9.14 -10.10 -5.74
N LEU A 69 -8.37 -11.12 -5.40
CA LEU A 69 -7.22 -11.02 -4.49
C LEU A 69 -6.14 -10.10 -5.08
N ALA A 70 -5.83 -10.23 -6.37
CA ALA A 70 -4.88 -9.35 -7.06
C ALA A 70 -5.36 -7.89 -7.06
N ARG A 71 -6.66 -7.65 -7.28
CA ARG A 71 -7.23 -6.29 -7.25
C ARG A 71 -7.21 -5.69 -5.84
N ASN A 72 -7.53 -6.47 -4.81
CA ASN A 72 -7.49 -6.01 -3.42
C ASN A 72 -6.06 -5.84 -2.90
N ALA A 73 -5.13 -6.72 -3.27
CA ALA A 73 -3.72 -6.59 -2.92
C ALA A 73 -3.12 -5.29 -3.47
N ARG A 74 -3.45 -4.91 -4.72
CA ARG A 74 -3.04 -3.62 -5.29
C ARG A 74 -3.58 -2.42 -4.52
N ARG A 75 -4.83 -2.47 -4.07
CA ARG A 75 -5.42 -1.41 -3.22
C ARG A 75 -4.77 -1.34 -1.85
N ALA A 76 -4.53 -2.49 -1.22
CA ALA A 76 -3.91 -2.57 0.10
C ALA A 76 -2.44 -2.11 0.10
N ALA A 77 -1.71 -2.34 -1.00
CA ALA A 77 -0.31 -1.92 -1.15
C ALA A 77 -0.15 -0.45 -1.56
N TRP A 78 -1.21 0.18 -2.08
CA TRP A 78 -1.19 1.57 -2.54
C TRP A 78 -0.75 2.60 -1.48
N PRO A 79 -1.24 2.57 -0.22
CA PRO A 79 -0.78 3.52 0.79
C PRO A 79 0.70 3.36 1.12
N THR A 80 1.22 2.13 1.17
CA THR A 80 2.62 1.85 1.43
C THR A 80 3.50 2.36 0.29
N PHE A 81 3.07 2.11 -0.96
CA PHE A 81 3.75 2.61 -2.16
C PHE A 81 3.72 4.14 -2.23
N ALA A 82 2.58 4.77 -1.96
CA ALA A 82 2.44 6.23 -1.93
C ALA A 82 3.35 6.85 -0.86
N ARG A 83 3.50 6.21 0.30
CA ARG A 83 4.37 6.69 1.38
C ARG A 83 5.85 6.57 0.99
N ALA A 84 6.24 5.46 0.36
CA ALA A 84 7.59 5.29 -0.16
C ALA A 84 7.91 6.30 -1.27
N LEU A 85 6.97 6.54 -2.19
CA LEU A 85 7.10 7.52 -3.25
C LEU A 85 7.20 8.95 -2.69
N ALA A 86 6.37 9.29 -1.70
CA ALA A 86 6.43 10.58 -1.03
C ALA A 86 7.77 10.78 -0.30
N ALA A 87 8.27 9.76 0.40
CA ALA A 87 9.56 9.82 1.07
C ALA A 87 10.72 9.98 0.06
N ALA A 88 10.62 9.36 -1.11
CA ALA A 88 11.59 9.52 -2.19
C ALA A 88 11.50 10.93 -2.82
N LEU A 89 10.31 11.46 -3.07
CA LEU A 89 10.14 12.79 -3.69
C LEU A 89 10.44 13.96 -2.74
N LEU A 90 10.31 13.78 -1.42
CA LEU A 90 10.54 14.83 -0.43
C LEU A 90 11.91 15.52 -0.52
N PRO A 91 13.05 14.80 -0.65
CA PRO A 91 14.37 15.42 -0.78
C PRO A 91 14.63 16.07 -2.14
N LEU A 92 13.92 15.67 -3.20
CA LEU A 92 14.16 16.14 -4.56
C LEU A 92 14.09 17.68 -4.73
N PRO A 93 13.08 18.40 -4.21
CA PRO A 93 13.05 19.86 -4.30
C PRO A 93 14.19 20.52 -3.53
N ALA A 94 14.60 19.96 -2.38
CA ALA A 94 15.73 20.50 -1.61
C ALA A 94 17.06 20.33 -2.36
N ILE A 95 17.26 19.18 -2.99
CA ILE A 95 18.44 18.90 -3.82
C ILE A 95 18.49 19.84 -5.03
N LEU A 96 17.37 19.98 -5.76
CA LEU A 96 17.31 20.90 -6.91
C LEU A 96 17.57 22.36 -6.52
N LEU A 97 17.08 22.78 -5.36
CA LEU A 97 17.25 24.14 -4.88
C LEU A 97 18.70 24.40 -4.45
N LEU A 98 19.32 23.46 -3.74
CA LEU A 98 20.75 23.51 -3.41
C LEU A 98 21.61 23.59 -4.68
N ASP A 99 21.31 22.75 -5.66
CA ASP A 99 22.07 22.66 -6.90
C ASP A 99 21.95 23.93 -7.75
N PHE A 100 20.75 24.50 -7.83
CA PHE A 100 20.52 25.80 -8.47
C PHE A 100 21.36 26.91 -7.82
N TYR A 101 21.37 26.98 -6.49
CA TYR A 101 22.18 27.98 -5.78
C TYR A 101 23.68 27.75 -5.96
N LEU A 102 24.14 26.50 -5.96
CA LEU A 102 25.54 26.15 -6.17
C LEU A 102 26.01 26.58 -7.57
N VAL A 103 25.23 26.27 -8.60
CA VAL A 103 25.52 26.66 -9.98
C VAL A 103 25.47 28.17 -10.15
N ARG A 104 24.48 28.84 -9.55
CA ARG A 104 24.36 30.31 -9.56
C ARG A 104 25.58 30.98 -8.93
N PHE A 105 26.05 30.47 -7.79
CA PHE A 105 27.20 30.99 -7.06
C PHE A 105 28.51 30.75 -7.83
N ALA A 106 28.70 29.52 -8.33
CA ALA A 106 29.84 29.16 -9.16
C ALA A 106 29.91 29.99 -10.44
N PHE A 107 28.77 30.20 -11.12
CA PHE A 107 28.69 31.04 -12.31
C PHE A 107 29.07 32.49 -12.00
N GLY A 108 28.58 33.07 -10.89
CA GLY A 108 28.97 34.41 -10.45
C GLY A 108 30.47 34.54 -10.20
N LEU A 109 31.08 33.56 -9.53
CA LEU A 109 32.53 33.51 -9.33
C LEU A 109 33.31 33.36 -10.64
N LEU A 110 32.84 32.49 -11.54
CA LEU A 110 33.51 32.25 -12.83
C LEU A 110 33.45 33.47 -13.74
N THR A 111 32.33 34.21 -13.76
CA THR A 111 32.21 35.44 -14.56
C THR A 111 33.12 36.57 -14.11
N ALA A 112 33.69 36.49 -12.90
CA ALA A 112 34.71 37.44 -12.44
C ALA A 112 36.12 37.15 -13.00
N ILE A 113 36.35 35.95 -13.55
CA ILE A 113 37.69 35.45 -13.93
C ILE A 113 37.73 34.98 -15.41
N LEU A 114 36.59 34.57 -15.98
CA LEU A 114 36.48 33.89 -17.26
C LEU A 114 35.34 34.48 -18.12
N PRO A 115 35.45 34.51 -19.46
CA PRO A 115 34.38 34.96 -20.34
C PRO A 115 33.05 34.22 -20.11
N THR A 116 31.96 34.98 -20.04
CA THR A 116 30.59 34.56 -19.68
C THR A 116 30.07 33.34 -20.45
N ALA A 117 30.47 33.18 -21.72
CA ALA A 117 30.08 32.04 -22.55
C ALA A 117 30.62 30.70 -22.02
N LEU A 118 31.85 30.68 -21.49
CA LEU A 118 32.50 29.48 -20.98
C LEU A 118 31.91 29.06 -19.62
N GLY A 119 31.56 30.04 -18.78
CA GLY A 119 30.83 29.78 -17.53
C GLY A 119 29.44 29.20 -17.77
N ALA A 120 28.74 29.66 -18.81
CA ALA A 120 27.38 29.20 -19.12
C ALA A 120 27.39 27.77 -19.64
N TYR A 121 28.40 27.45 -20.47
CA TYR A 121 28.62 26.09 -20.97
C TYR A 121 28.90 25.10 -19.83
N LEU A 122 29.78 25.45 -18.88
CA LEU A 122 30.08 24.58 -17.73
C LEU A 122 28.84 24.36 -16.84
N ALA A 123 28.12 25.44 -16.52
CA ALA A 123 26.91 25.37 -15.70
C ALA A 123 25.83 24.48 -16.34
N PHE A 124 25.61 24.64 -17.65
CA PHE A 124 24.65 23.84 -18.40
C PHE A 124 25.05 22.36 -18.42
N ASN A 125 26.32 22.06 -18.67
CA ASN A 125 26.82 20.69 -18.73
C ASN A 125 26.72 20.00 -17.35
N TYR A 126 27.04 20.71 -16.28
CA TYR A 126 26.90 20.19 -14.91
C TYR A 126 25.42 19.91 -14.56
N ALA A 127 24.53 20.85 -14.85
CA ALA A 127 23.09 20.69 -14.62
C ALA A 127 22.50 19.54 -15.45
N ALA A 128 22.91 19.37 -16.71
CA ALA A 128 22.49 18.27 -17.56
C ALA A 128 22.95 16.91 -17.01
N THR A 129 24.18 16.84 -16.50
CA THR A 129 24.73 15.61 -15.92
C THR A 129 23.99 15.22 -14.64
N LEU A 130 23.68 16.19 -13.77
CA LEU A 130 22.90 15.95 -12.56
C LEU A 130 21.46 15.56 -12.85
N ALA A 131 20.82 16.22 -13.82
CA ALA A 131 19.47 15.84 -14.27
C ALA A 131 19.43 14.40 -14.80
N LEU A 132 20.45 14.00 -15.57
CA LEU A 132 20.57 12.64 -16.11
C LEU A 132 20.75 11.60 -14.98
N LEU A 133 21.63 11.88 -14.01
CA LEU A 133 21.87 10.99 -12.86
C LEU A 133 20.61 10.85 -11.99
N LEU A 134 19.89 11.95 -11.74
CA LEU A 134 18.62 11.93 -11.02
C LEU A 134 17.57 11.11 -11.78
N ALA A 135 17.42 11.35 -13.07
CA ALA A 135 16.47 10.61 -13.90
C ALA A 135 16.77 9.10 -13.88
N LEU A 136 18.03 8.70 -14.05
CA LEU A 136 18.45 7.30 -13.97
C LEU A 136 18.18 6.67 -12.60
N THR A 137 18.51 7.39 -11.52
CA THR A 137 18.35 6.88 -10.15
C THR A 137 16.88 6.69 -9.81
N TYR A 138 16.02 7.65 -10.17
CA TYR A 138 14.59 7.55 -9.92
C TYR A 138 13.89 6.56 -10.85
N ALA A 139 14.35 6.43 -12.11
CA ALA A 139 13.84 5.40 -13.03
C ALA A 139 14.22 3.98 -12.60
N ALA A 140 15.34 3.81 -11.88
CA ALA A 140 15.76 2.50 -11.38
C ALA A 140 14.85 1.97 -10.25
N ILE A 141 14.28 2.85 -9.42
CA ILE A 141 13.42 2.45 -8.29
C ILE A 141 12.24 1.55 -8.72
N PRO A 142 11.36 1.92 -9.67
CA PRO A 142 10.25 1.06 -10.08
C PRO A 142 10.73 -0.26 -10.69
N ILE A 143 11.86 -0.25 -11.41
CA ILE A 143 12.44 -1.45 -12.03
C ILE A 143 12.88 -2.45 -10.95
N PHE A 144 13.59 -1.98 -9.91
CA PHE A 144 14.02 -2.84 -8.81
C PHE A 144 12.84 -3.37 -7.99
N VAL A 145 11.80 -2.54 -7.77
CA VAL A 145 10.58 -2.97 -7.08
C VAL A 145 9.86 -4.08 -7.85
N GLU A 146 9.70 -3.93 -9.16
CA GLU A 146 9.06 -4.95 -9.99
C GLU A 146 9.87 -6.25 -10.03
N HIS A 147 11.21 -6.14 -10.05
CA HIS A 147 12.08 -7.29 -10.05
C HIS A 147 12.02 -8.07 -8.72
N GLN A 148 11.99 -7.38 -7.58
CA GLN A 148 11.83 -8.01 -6.26
C GLN A 148 10.47 -8.71 -6.11
N VAL A 149 9.40 -8.14 -6.64
CA VAL A 149 8.06 -8.76 -6.63
C VAL A 149 8.04 -10.04 -7.46
N ARG A 150 8.71 -10.06 -8.63
CA ARG A 150 8.83 -11.27 -9.47
C ARG A 150 9.61 -12.38 -8.76
N LEU A 151 10.73 -12.04 -8.12
CA LEU A 151 11.57 -13.02 -7.40
C LEU A 151 10.80 -13.69 -6.26
N ARG A 152 10.08 -12.93 -5.43
CA ARG A 152 9.23 -13.51 -4.36
C ARG A 152 8.14 -14.43 -4.89
N ARG A 153 7.55 -14.12 -6.05
CA ARG A 153 6.55 -15.02 -6.67
C ARG A 153 7.18 -16.35 -7.07
N GLN A 154 8.39 -16.33 -7.62
CA GLN A 154 9.10 -17.55 -8.01
C GLN A 154 9.45 -18.42 -6.80
N GLU A 155 9.93 -17.81 -5.71
CA GLU A 155 10.20 -18.51 -4.45
C GLU A 155 8.95 -19.12 -3.81
N SER A 156 7.78 -18.46 -3.92
CA SER A 156 6.52 -18.99 -3.39
C SER A 156 5.87 -20.11 -4.22
N HIS A 157 6.36 -20.34 -5.44
CA HIS A 157 5.85 -21.36 -6.36
C HIS A 157 6.80 -22.58 -6.52
N ALA A 158 7.99 -22.53 -5.90
CA ALA A 158 8.92 -23.65 -5.77
C ALA A 158 8.62 -24.45 -4.49
#